data_AF-A0A495UBG9-F1
#
_entry.id   AF-A0A495UBG9-F1
#
_cell.length_a   1.000
_cell.length_b   1.000
_cell.length_c   1.000
_cell.angle_alpha   90.00
_cell.angle_beta   90.00
_cell.angle_gamma   90.00
#
_symmetry.space_group_name_H-M   'P 1'
#
loop_
_entity.id
_entity.type
_entity.pdbx_description
1 polymer ?
#
loop_
_entity_poly.entity_id
_entity_poly.type
_entity_poly.pdbx_seq_one_letter_code
_entity_poly.pdbx_strand_id
1 'polypeptide(L)'
;MSDALPRRTAHAGRIVFDTFRSAYDPMLNSWLVFRAQILREVLTVPADVTAADTDGRERARAGRFGVWRILATNNRELGRGSGLFPTPSEALATVEVLQREAVSLVASVVRGSTPMTHGWVLRRGGEAVMTSSRWYESASEAAAAARAARAVLATASIATGVNIGTQSGRRLRRAIAPVNQIV
;
A
#
# COMPACT_ATOMS: atom_id res chain seq x y z
N MET A 1 -16.64 -44.22 -0.50
CA MET A 1 -16.46 -43.02 -1.35
C MET A 1 -16.26 -41.85 -0.40
N SER A 2 -15.02 -41.45 -0.16
CA SER A 2 -14.72 -40.37 0.79
C SER A 2 -14.87 -39.04 0.09
N ASP A 3 -15.82 -38.24 0.57
CA ASP A 3 -16.10 -36.90 0.08
C ASP A 3 -14.87 -36.01 0.33
N ALA A 4 -14.39 -35.36 -0.74
CA ALA A 4 -13.23 -34.49 -0.64
C ALA A 4 -13.63 -33.26 0.17
N LEU A 5 -13.09 -33.13 1.39
CA LEU A 5 -13.24 -31.91 2.19
C LEU A 5 -12.93 -30.69 1.32
N PRO A 6 -13.80 -29.66 1.29
CA PRO A 6 -13.54 -28.47 0.50
C PRO A 6 -12.21 -27.90 0.95
N ARG A 7 -11.28 -27.74 -0.01
CA ARG A 7 -9.97 -27.13 0.18
C ARG A 7 -10.22 -25.82 0.93
N ARG A 8 -9.87 -25.76 2.22
CA ARG A 8 -9.96 -24.52 3.01
C ARG A 8 -9.17 -23.49 2.23
N THR A 9 -9.86 -22.55 1.58
CA THR A 9 -9.23 -21.47 0.83
C THR A 9 -8.33 -20.79 1.85
N ALA A 10 -7.03 -21.05 1.79
CA ALA A 10 -6.07 -20.48 2.72
C ALA A 10 -6.31 -18.99 2.62
N HIS A 11 -6.74 -18.36 3.72
CA HIS A 11 -7.13 -16.96 3.70
C HIS A 11 -5.94 -16.19 3.12
N ALA A 12 -6.07 -15.79 1.87
CA ALA A 12 -5.21 -14.77 1.31
C ALA A 12 -5.36 -13.56 2.24
N GLY A 13 -4.31 -12.75 2.37
CA GLY A 13 -4.34 -11.57 3.22
C GLY A 13 -5.55 -10.66 2.96
N ARG A 14 -5.62 -9.54 3.67
CA ARG A 14 -6.66 -8.54 3.44
C ARG A 14 -6.06 -7.22 3.02
N ILE A 15 -6.76 -6.51 2.16
CA ILE A 15 -6.47 -5.12 1.83
C ILE A 15 -7.38 -4.25 2.68
N VAL A 16 -6.79 -3.32 3.42
CA VAL A 16 -7.51 -2.38 4.28
C VAL A 16 -7.17 -0.95 3.90
N PHE A 17 -8.09 -0.04 4.18
CA PHE A 17 -7.95 1.38 3.90
C PHE A 17 -7.85 2.16 5.20
N ASP A 18 -6.80 2.96 5.34
CA ASP A 18 -6.62 3.88 6.46
C ASP A 18 -6.86 5.30 5.97
N THR A 19 -7.69 6.05 6.69
CA THR A 19 -7.91 7.48 6.46
C THR A 19 -7.40 8.31 7.61
N PHE A 20 -7.00 9.53 7.28
CA PHE A 20 -6.41 10.47 8.19
C PHE A 20 -7.13 11.81 8.08
N ARG A 21 -7.19 12.56 9.18
CA ARG A 21 -7.96 13.82 9.20
C ARG A 21 -7.14 15.06 8.93
N SER A 22 -5.81 14.97 8.99
CA SER A 22 -4.90 16.10 8.90
C SER A 22 -3.58 15.67 8.27
N ALA A 23 -3.03 16.47 7.36
CA ALA A 23 -1.70 16.26 6.78
C ALA A 23 -0.59 16.13 7.83
N TYR A 24 -0.83 16.68 9.02
CA TYR A 24 0.08 16.65 10.16
C TYR A 24 -0.11 15.43 11.07
N ASP A 25 -0.93 14.45 10.67
CA ASP A 25 -1.05 13.20 11.41
C ASP A 25 0.34 12.53 11.52
N PRO A 26 0.83 12.26 12.76
CA PRO A 26 2.18 11.74 12.95
C PRO A 26 2.42 10.42 12.23
N MET A 27 1.39 9.55 12.17
CA MET A 27 1.51 8.27 11.52
C MET A 27 1.57 8.43 9.99
N LEU A 28 0.76 9.33 9.41
CA LEU A 28 0.93 9.69 8.00
C LEU A 28 2.35 10.18 7.73
N ASN A 29 2.82 11.13 8.54
CA ASN A 29 4.13 11.73 8.31
C ASN A 29 5.25 10.67 8.34
N SER A 30 5.23 9.76 9.31
CA SER A 30 6.16 8.62 9.35
C SER A 30 6.08 7.76 8.09
N TRP A 31 4.88 7.55 7.55
CA TRP A 31 4.68 6.76 6.34
C TRP A 31 5.22 7.45 5.09
N LEU A 32 4.98 8.76 4.96
CA LEU A 32 5.50 9.57 3.85
C LEU A 32 7.02 9.67 3.88
N VAL A 33 7.62 9.82 5.07
CA VAL A 33 9.09 9.81 5.22
C VAL A 33 9.68 8.47 4.78
N PHE A 34 9.12 7.35 5.26
CA PHE A 34 9.58 6.01 4.86
C PHE A 34 9.44 5.78 3.35
N ARG A 35 8.29 6.16 2.78
CA ARG A 35 8.05 6.09 1.34
C ARG A 35 9.09 6.90 0.56
N ALA A 36 9.36 8.14 0.98
CA ALA A 36 10.31 9.00 0.29
C ALA A 36 11.72 8.40 0.27
N GLN A 37 12.15 7.73 1.35
CA GLN A 37 13.43 7.01 1.38
C GLN A 37 13.45 5.86 0.37
N ILE A 38 12.39 5.05 0.31
CA ILE A 38 12.27 3.93 -0.63
C ILE A 38 12.27 4.41 -2.08
N LEU A 39 11.56 5.50 -2.39
CA LEU A 39 11.43 5.98 -3.76
C LEU A 39 12.64 6.78 -4.24
N ARG A 40 13.34 7.52 -3.36
CA ARG A 40 14.54 8.29 -3.71
C ARG A 40 15.67 7.43 -4.27
N GLU A 41 15.93 6.26 -3.67
CA GLU A 41 17.00 5.35 -4.13
C GLU A 41 16.70 4.80 -5.54
N VAL A 42 15.44 4.77 -5.97
CA VAL A 42 15.07 4.26 -7.30
C VAL A 42 15.18 5.32 -8.39
N LEU A 43 15.32 6.59 -8.04
CA LEU A 43 15.44 7.69 -9.00
C LEU A 43 16.88 7.85 -9.46
N THR A 44 17.33 6.90 -10.27
CA THR A 44 18.37 7.12 -11.29
C THR A 44 17.75 7.45 -12.65
N VAL A 45 16.54 8.03 -12.71
CA VAL A 45 15.86 8.62 -13.90
C VAL A 45 14.81 9.69 -13.42
N PRO A 46 14.30 10.59 -14.31
CA PRO A 46 14.28 12.06 -14.17
C PRO A 46 13.24 12.64 -13.17
N ALA A 47 13.31 13.96 -12.97
CA ALA A 47 12.64 14.81 -11.95
C ALA A 47 11.10 14.71 -11.76
N ASP A 48 10.40 13.83 -12.47
CA ASP A 48 8.93 13.70 -12.43
C ASP A 48 8.42 13.07 -11.12
N VAL A 49 9.21 12.20 -10.48
CA VAL A 49 8.76 11.48 -9.27
C VAL A 49 8.85 12.32 -8.00
N THR A 50 9.69 13.36 -7.98
CA THR A 50 9.67 14.38 -6.91
C THR A 50 8.39 15.21 -6.92
N ALA A 51 7.78 15.41 -8.10
CA ALA A 51 6.47 16.05 -8.21
C ALA A 51 5.39 15.17 -7.57
N ALA A 52 5.43 13.85 -7.73
CA ALA A 52 4.46 12.92 -7.12
C ALA A 52 4.53 12.84 -5.58
N ASP A 53 5.71 13.03 -4.95
CA ASP A 53 5.79 13.15 -3.47
C ASP A 53 5.26 14.50 -2.96
N THR A 54 5.50 15.56 -3.72
CA THR A 54 4.97 16.90 -3.43
C THR A 54 3.46 16.93 -3.58
N ASP A 55 2.93 16.41 -4.67
CA ASP A 55 1.50 16.23 -4.94
C ASP A 55 0.82 15.37 -3.86
N GLY A 56 1.47 14.28 -3.41
CA GLY A 56 0.98 13.52 -2.25
C GLY A 56 0.84 14.39 -0.99
N ARG A 57 1.85 15.19 -0.65
CA ARG A 57 1.80 16.11 0.50
C ARG A 57 0.78 17.22 0.32
N GLU A 58 0.62 17.76 -0.88
CA GLU A 58 -0.38 18.78 -1.22
C GLU A 58 -1.81 18.23 -1.13
N ARG A 59 -2.06 17.04 -1.68
CA ARG A 59 -3.32 16.31 -1.50
C ARG A 59 -3.61 16.03 -0.02
N ALA A 60 -2.59 15.72 0.78
CA ALA A 60 -2.75 15.55 2.21
C ALA A 60 -3.19 16.87 2.90
N ARG A 61 -2.64 18.01 2.46
CA ARG A 61 -3.00 19.36 2.96
C ARG A 61 -4.45 19.74 2.61
N ALA A 62 -5.01 19.21 1.53
CA ALA A 62 -6.38 19.47 1.09
C ALA A 62 -7.49 18.82 1.96
N GLY A 63 -7.13 17.94 2.90
CA GLY A 63 -8.04 17.40 3.92
C GLY A 63 -8.68 16.06 3.56
N ARG A 64 -8.58 15.10 4.50
CA ARG A 64 -8.95 13.68 4.41
C ARG A 64 -8.32 12.92 3.25
N PHE A 65 -7.33 12.08 3.57
CA PHE A 65 -6.62 11.27 2.60
C PHE A 65 -6.57 9.82 3.07
N GLY A 66 -6.63 8.92 2.10
CA GLY A 66 -6.60 7.48 2.26
C GLY A 66 -5.30 6.87 1.77
N VAL A 67 -4.88 5.79 2.41
CA VAL A 67 -3.89 4.86 1.86
C VAL A 67 -4.38 3.44 2.11
N TRP A 68 -4.05 2.54 1.20
CA TRP A 68 -4.36 1.13 1.35
C TRP A 68 -3.14 0.34 1.80
N ARG A 69 -3.38 -0.74 2.54
CA ARG A 69 -2.35 -1.63 3.08
C ARG A 69 -2.75 -3.07 2.83
N ILE A 70 -1.77 -3.91 2.58
CA ILE A 70 -1.99 -5.36 2.58
C ILE A 70 -1.51 -5.95 3.91
N LEU A 71 -2.38 -6.73 4.52
CA LEU A 71 -2.12 -7.41 5.78
C LEU A 71 -2.16 -8.92 5.53
N ALA A 72 -1.19 -9.64 6.05
CA ALA A 72 -1.26 -11.09 6.17
C ALA A 72 -2.38 -11.50 7.14
N THR A 73 -2.67 -12.81 7.17
CA THR A 73 -3.68 -13.41 8.05
C THR A 73 -3.44 -13.14 9.53
N ASN A 74 -2.18 -13.03 9.96
CA ASN A 74 -1.80 -12.66 11.32
C ASN A 74 -1.77 -11.14 11.57
N ASN A 75 -2.44 -10.35 10.72
CA ASN A 75 -2.47 -8.88 10.72
C ASN A 75 -1.11 -8.19 10.50
N ARG A 76 -0.03 -8.94 10.20
CA ARG A 76 1.25 -8.35 9.85
C ARG A 76 1.13 -7.63 8.51
N GLU A 77 1.55 -6.37 8.47
CA GLU A 77 1.58 -5.62 7.22
C GLU A 77 2.69 -6.13 6.29
N LEU A 78 2.33 -6.51 5.08
CA LEU A 78 3.31 -6.94 4.07
C LEU A 78 3.80 -5.75 3.24
N GLY A 79 2.94 -4.77 2.98
CA GLY A 79 3.29 -3.53 2.30
C GLY A 79 2.11 -2.58 2.17
N ARG A 80 2.38 -1.43 1.56
CA ARG A 80 1.47 -0.28 1.53
C ARG A 80 1.44 0.34 0.14
N GLY A 81 0.28 0.87 -0.25
CA GLY A 81 0.16 1.69 -1.44
C GLY A 81 1.14 2.86 -1.42
N SER A 82 1.74 3.14 -2.57
CA SER A 82 2.64 4.28 -2.74
C SER A 82 1.88 5.61 -2.81
N GLY A 83 0.62 5.63 -3.23
CA GLY A 83 -0.17 6.85 -3.41
C GLY A 83 -0.97 7.25 -2.17
N LEU A 84 -1.27 8.55 -2.07
CA LEU A 84 -2.36 9.06 -1.24
C LEU A 84 -3.58 9.33 -2.12
N PHE A 85 -4.74 8.94 -1.61
CA PHE A 85 -6.01 9.07 -2.31
C PHE A 85 -6.88 10.13 -1.62
N PRO A 86 -7.46 11.09 -2.34
CA PRO A 86 -8.45 12.03 -1.81
C PRO A 86 -9.64 11.33 -1.16
N THR A 87 -10.07 10.20 -1.71
CA THR A 87 -11.21 9.44 -1.19
C THR A 87 -10.89 7.95 -1.03
N PRO A 88 -11.54 7.25 -0.07
CA PRO A 88 -11.44 5.80 0.01
C PRO A 88 -11.90 5.06 -1.24
N SER A 89 -12.85 5.63 -1.96
CA SER A 89 -13.48 5.04 -3.14
C SER A 89 -12.51 5.04 -4.33
N GLU A 90 -11.70 6.09 -4.49
CA GLU A 90 -10.57 6.11 -5.45
C GLU A 90 -9.47 5.12 -5.08
N ALA A 91 -9.16 4.99 -3.78
CA ALA A 91 -8.20 4.00 -3.31
C ALA A 91 -8.69 2.57 -3.62
N LEU A 92 -9.99 2.31 -3.41
CA LEU A 92 -10.63 1.03 -3.74
C LEU A 92 -10.53 0.72 -5.23
N ALA A 93 -10.97 1.64 -6.10
CA ALA A 93 -10.92 1.47 -7.55
C ALA A 93 -9.48 1.19 -8.04
N THR A 94 -8.50 1.90 -7.46
CA THR A 94 -7.09 1.67 -7.77
C THR A 94 -6.64 0.28 -7.35
N VAL A 95 -6.97 -0.15 -6.12
CA VAL A 95 -6.64 -1.49 -5.62
C VAL A 95 -7.25 -2.59 -6.48
N GLU A 96 -8.50 -2.44 -6.92
CA GLU A 96 -9.17 -3.44 -7.78
C GLU A 96 -8.44 -3.63 -9.12
N VAL A 97 -7.97 -2.54 -9.73
CA VAL A 97 -7.13 -2.59 -10.93
C VAL A 97 -5.81 -3.29 -10.63
N LEU A 98 -5.11 -2.89 -9.57
CA LEU A 98 -3.83 -3.48 -9.18
C LEU A 98 -3.92 -4.96 -8.81
N GLN A 99 -5.04 -5.41 -8.24
CA GLN A 99 -5.29 -6.81 -7.92
C GLN A 99 -5.46 -7.64 -9.19
N ARG A 100 -6.25 -7.17 -10.16
CA ARG A 100 -6.43 -7.85 -11.47
C ARG A 100 -5.11 -7.96 -12.23
N GLU A 101 -4.26 -6.95 -12.09
CA GLU A 101 -2.97 -6.87 -12.77
C GLU A 101 -1.79 -7.32 -11.91
N ALA A 102 -2.02 -7.94 -10.75
CA ALA A 102 -0.97 -8.20 -9.77
C ALA A 102 0.22 -8.99 -10.35
N VAL A 103 -0.03 -9.89 -11.31
CA VAL A 103 1.03 -10.69 -11.96
C VAL A 103 1.93 -9.86 -12.89
N SER A 104 1.43 -8.79 -13.50
CA SER A 104 2.20 -7.92 -14.39
C SER A 104 3.03 -6.88 -13.64
N LEU A 105 2.81 -6.74 -12.32
CA LEU A 105 3.58 -5.82 -11.49
C LEU A 105 5.03 -6.28 -11.36
N VAL A 106 5.96 -5.37 -11.62
CA VAL A 106 7.40 -5.62 -11.55
C VAL A 106 7.90 -5.30 -10.14
N ALA A 107 8.58 -6.27 -9.51
CA ALA A 107 9.20 -6.10 -8.20
C ALA A 107 10.68 -5.70 -8.34
N SER A 108 11.09 -4.65 -7.65
CA SER A 108 12.48 -4.23 -7.54
C SER A 108 12.90 -4.08 -6.08
N VAL A 109 14.09 -4.58 -5.73
CA VAL A 109 14.71 -4.33 -4.42
C VAL A 109 15.39 -2.96 -4.45
N VAL A 110 15.27 -2.24 -3.34
CA VAL A 110 15.95 -0.96 -3.13
C VAL A 110 16.91 -1.08 -1.95
N ARG A 111 18.00 -0.32 -1.97
CA ARG A 111 18.86 -0.17 -0.81
C ARG A 111 18.34 1.00 0.02
N GLY A 112 18.44 0.87 1.34
CA GLY A 112 18.13 1.96 2.26
C GLY A 112 19.33 2.87 2.46
N SER A 113 19.08 4.04 3.04
CA SER A 113 20.11 5.04 3.34
C SER A 113 21.12 4.57 4.40
N THR A 114 20.79 3.53 5.16
CA THR A 114 21.69 2.90 6.14
C THR A 114 22.27 1.60 5.58
N PRO A 115 23.55 1.28 5.88
CA PRO A 115 24.14 0.01 5.48
C PRO A 115 23.27 -1.18 5.86
N MET A 116 23.25 -2.22 5.00
CA MET A 116 22.53 -3.48 5.24
C MET A 116 21.00 -3.36 5.38
N THR A 117 20.42 -2.22 4.99
CA THR A 117 18.96 -2.08 4.92
C THR A 117 18.48 -2.18 3.49
N HIS A 118 17.45 -3.00 3.27
CA HIS A 118 16.88 -3.27 1.97
C HIS A 118 15.36 -3.10 2.01
N GLY A 119 14.79 -2.49 0.98
CA GLY A 119 13.35 -2.34 0.80
C GLY A 119 12.92 -2.94 -0.54
N TRP A 120 11.65 -2.76 -0.88
CA TRP A 120 11.19 -3.13 -2.22
C TRP A 120 10.06 -2.22 -2.69
N VAL A 121 9.88 -2.20 -4.01
CA VAL A 121 8.80 -1.48 -4.69
C VAL A 121 8.18 -2.39 -5.74
N LEU A 122 6.84 -2.40 -5.84
CA LEU A 122 6.12 -2.93 -6.99
C LEU A 122 5.74 -1.80 -7.94
N ARG A 123 5.88 -2.05 -9.24
CA ARG A 123 5.62 -1.08 -10.29
C ARG A 123 4.64 -1.57 -11.34
N ARG A 124 3.80 -0.65 -11.83
CA ARG A 124 2.96 -0.82 -13.01
C ARG A 124 3.45 0.16 -14.08
N GLY A 125 3.95 -0.33 -15.20
CA GLY A 125 4.45 0.54 -16.27
C GLY A 125 5.54 1.53 -15.83
N GLY A 126 6.37 1.17 -14.85
CA GLY A 126 7.40 2.04 -14.27
C GLY A 126 6.94 2.89 -13.07
N GLU A 127 5.64 3.12 -12.91
CA GLU A 127 5.09 3.85 -11.77
C GLU A 127 5.08 2.98 -10.51
N ALA A 128 5.60 3.50 -9.40
CA ALA A 128 5.54 2.82 -8.10
C ALA A 128 4.10 2.78 -7.60
N VAL A 129 3.56 1.59 -7.35
CA VAL A 129 2.17 1.39 -6.88
C VAL A 129 2.10 0.89 -5.45
N MET A 130 3.16 0.23 -4.97
CA MET A 130 3.24 -0.34 -3.64
C MET A 130 4.69 -0.41 -3.18
N THR A 131 4.92 -0.15 -1.90
CA THR A 131 6.24 -0.25 -1.28
C THR A 131 6.22 -1.22 -0.10
N SER A 132 7.40 -1.66 0.31
CA SER A 132 7.60 -2.30 1.61
C SER A 132 7.07 -1.40 2.75
N SER A 133 6.65 -2.02 3.85
CA SER A 133 6.25 -1.33 5.09
C SER A 133 7.38 -1.24 6.13
N ARG A 134 8.52 -1.89 5.84
CA ARG A 134 9.71 -1.98 6.70
C ARG A 134 10.96 -2.19 5.87
N TRP A 135 12.12 -1.97 6.49
CA TRP A 135 13.41 -2.42 5.99
C TRP A 135 13.63 -3.91 6.30
N TYR A 136 14.47 -4.54 5.49
CA TYR A 136 14.90 -5.94 5.56
C TYR A 136 16.42 -5.98 5.66
N GLU A 137 16.96 -7.05 6.26
CA GLU A 137 18.41 -7.17 6.53
C GLU A 137 19.20 -7.60 5.29
N SER A 138 18.52 -8.11 4.27
CA SER A 138 19.14 -8.55 3.02
C SER A 138 18.28 -8.28 1.80
N ALA A 139 18.94 -8.13 0.65
CA ALA A 139 18.27 -7.97 -0.64
C ALA A 139 17.42 -9.20 -1.01
N SER A 140 17.86 -10.40 -0.64
CA SER A 140 17.12 -11.64 -0.90
C SER A 140 15.82 -11.71 -0.08
N GLU A 141 15.86 -11.31 1.19
CA GLU A 141 14.67 -11.23 2.04
C GLU A 141 13.69 -10.17 1.50
N ALA A 142 14.19 -9.00 1.11
CA ALA A 142 13.36 -7.97 0.48
C ALA A 142 12.70 -8.46 -0.81
N ALA A 143 13.44 -9.16 -1.68
CA ALA A 143 12.91 -9.75 -2.90
C ALA A 143 11.85 -10.82 -2.63
N ALA A 144 12.08 -11.69 -1.64
CA ALA A 144 11.12 -12.71 -1.23
C ALA A 144 9.84 -12.07 -0.66
N ALA A 145 9.98 -11.05 0.16
CA ALA A 145 8.85 -10.30 0.70
C ALA A 145 8.05 -9.58 -0.40
N ALA A 146 8.71 -9.01 -1.42
CA ALA A 146 8.03 -8.39 -2.56
C ALA A 146 7.20 -9.41 -3.35
N ARG A 147 7.77 -10.59 -3.64
CA ARG A 147 7.04 -11.68 -4.31
C ARG A 147 5.84 -12.15 -3.49
N ALA A 148 6.02 -12.32 -2.18
CA ALA A 148 4.93 -12.70 -1.29
C ALA A 148 3.83 -11.63 -1.24
N ALA A 149 4.18 -10.35 -1.13
CA ALA A 149 3.22 -9.25 -1.15
C ALA A 149 2.44 -9.20 -2.47
N ARG A 150 3.11 -9.40 -3.62
CA ARG A 150 2.46 -9.47 -4.95
C ARG A 150 1.50 -10.66 -5.07
N ALA A 151 1.91 -11.84 -4.59
CA ALA A 151 1.05 -13.03 -4.59
C ALA A 151 -0.18 -12.85 -3.70
N VAL A 152 -0.01 -12.21 -2.54
CA VAL A 152 -1.13 -11.89 -1.66
C VAL A 152 -2.02 -10.80 -2.27
N LEU A 153 -1.46 -9.79 -2.94
CA LEU A 153 -2.24 -8.75 -3.63
C LEU A 153 -3.23 -9.36 -4.64
N ALA A 154 -2.78 -10.36 -5.42
CA ALA A 154 -3.60 -11.03 -6.43
C ALA A 154 -4.85 -11.72 -5.88
N THR A 155 -4.86 -12.10 -4.59
CA THR A 155 -5.90 -12.98 -4.01
C THR A 155 -6.52 -12.42 -2.74
N ALA A 156 -5.98 -11.32 -2.20
CA ALA A 156 -6.42 -10.76 -0.94
C ALA A 156 -7.88 -10.29 -0.98
N SER A 157 -8.59 -10.53 0.12
CA SER A 157 -9.92 -9.95 0.30
C SER A 157 -9.82 -8.43 0.48
N ILE A 158 -10.60 -7.66 -0.28
CA ILE A 158 -10.65 -6.20 -0.15
C ILE A 158 -11.69 -5.84 0.89
N ALA A 159 -11.29 -5.14 1.95
CA ALA A 159 -12.21 -4.70 2.99
C ALA A 159 -13.16 -3.63 2.45
N THR A 160 -14.46 -3.78 2.70
CA THR A 160 -15.51 -2.82 2.31
C THR A 160 -15.61 -1.61 3.26
N GLY A 161 -14.65 -1.45 4.17
CA GLY A 161 -14.63 -0.38 5.15
C GLY A 161 -13.26 0.26 5.33
N VAL A 162 -13.27 1.52 5.73
CA VAL A 162 -12.11 2.32 6.10
C VAL A 162 -11.92 2.37 7.60
N ASN A 163 -10.67 2.31 8.03
CA ASN A 163 -10.27 2.68 9.37
C ASN A 163 -10.07 4.20 9.40
N ILE A 164 -10.89 4.90 10.17
CA ILE A 164 -10.82 6.35 10.35
C ILE A 164 -10.02 6.64 11.62
N GLY A 165 -8.89 7.33 11.47
CA GLY A 165 -8.19 7.91 12.61
C GLY A 165 -9.10 8.87 13.40
N THR A 166 -9.25 8.63 14.70
CA THR A 166 -9.87 9.60 15.63
C THR A 166 -8.79 10.41 16.34
N GLN A 167 -9.14 11.58 16.87
CA GLN A 167 -8.21 12.44 17.62
C GLN A 167 -7.58 11.76 18.84
N SER A 168 -8.19 10.71 19.38
CA SER A 168 -7.67 9.92 20.51
C SER A 168 -6.72 8.78 20.10
N GLY A 169 -6.39 8.65 18.82
CA GLY A 169 -5.62 7.53 18.28
C GLY A 169 -6.44 6.25 18.07
N ARG A 170 -7.68 6.19 18.56
CA ARG A 170 -8.61 5.07 18.29
C ARG A 170 -9.01 5.08 16.81
N ARG A 171 -9.10 3.93 16.16
CA ARG A 171 -9.56 3.82 14.76
C ARG A 171 -10.98 3.27 14.71
N LEU A 172 -11.90 4.00 14.09
CA LEU A 172 -13.28 3.56 13.88
C LEU A 172 -13.42 2.99 12.47
N ARG A 173 -14.13 1.87 12.33
CA ARG A 173 -14.47 1.33 11.00
C ARG A 173 -15.72 2.01 10.45
N ARG A 174 -15.66 2.46 9.21
CA ARG A 174 -16.80 2.98 8.46
C ARG A 174 -16.85 2.35 7.08
N ALA A 175 -18.03 2.03 6.54
CA ALA A 175 -18.16 1.52 5.18
C ALA A 175 -17.60 2.53 4.15
N ILE A 176 -16.98 2.02 3.08
CA ILE A 176 -16.60 2.82 1.92
C ILE A 176 -17.87 3.08 1.12
N ALA A 177 -18.21 4.35 0.91
CA ALA A 177 -19.30 4.69 -0.01
C ALA A 177 -18.85 4.41 -1.46
N PRO A 178 -19.74 3.91 -2.34
CA PRO A 178 -19.42 3.75 -3.75
C PRO A 178 -19.04 5.10 -4.37
N VAL A 179 -18.13 5.11 -5.36
CA VAL A 179 -17.89 6.30 -6.19
C VAL A 179 -19.20 6.57 -6.94
N ASN A 180 -20.01 7.52 -6.49
CA ASN A 180 -21.11 8.00 -7.32
C ASN A 180 -20.49 8.64 -8.57
N GLN A 181 -20.81 8.10 -9.74
CA GLN A 181 -20.56 8.76 -11.02
C GLN A 181 -21.28 10.11 -10.99
N ILE A 182 -20.50 11.19 -10.94
CA ILE A 182 -21.03 12.52 -11.21
C ILE A 182 -21.24 12.55 -12.73
N VAL A 183 -22.52 12.59 -13.13
CA VAL A 183 -22.98 12.91 -14.49
C VAL A 183 -22.84 14.41 -14.70
#